data_AF-A0A077PYV8-F1
#
_entry.id   AF-A0A077PYV8-F1
#
_cell.length_a   1.000
_cell.length_b   1.000
_cell.length_c   1.000
_cell.angle_alpha   90.00
_cell.angle_beta   90.00
_cell.angle_gamma   90.00
#
_symmetry.space_group_name_H-M   'P 1'
#
loop_
_entity.id
_entity.type
_entity.pdbx_description
1 polymer ?
#
loop_
_entity_poly.entity_id
_entity_poly.type
_entity_poly.pdbx_seq_one_letter_code
_entity_poly.pdbx_strand_id
1 'polypeptide(L)'
;MGQQTNQVGCPSKLNDELIAKAKEYLYGGYESVGDVIPSVAGLACFLAIARSTAYEYGKQSSEFSDILEGIGAMQENKLINKGLMGDFNSTIAKMMLTKHGYSDKQDIDLTADIKVEKRSIKDIFDG
;
A
#
# COMPACT_ATOMS: atom_id res chain seq x y z
N MET A 1 -15.46 -28.25 -38.57
CA MET A 1 -15.58 -27.76 -37.17
C MET A 1 -14.23 -27.17 -36.79
N GLY A 2 -14.06 -25.87 -36.98
CA GLY A 2 -12.79 -25.18 -36.71
C GLY A 2 -12.63 -24.99 -35.20
N GLN A 3 -11.57 -25.56 -34.64
CA GLN A 3 -11.19 -25.28 -33.26
C GLN A 3 -10.79 -23.80 -33.19
N GLN A 4 -11.61 -22.99 -32.52
CA GLN A 4 -11.23 -21.65 -32.13
C GLN A 4 -10.11 -21.78 -31.11
N THR A 5 -8.90 -21.46 -31.53
CA THR A 5 -7.76 -21.30 -30.62
C THR A 5 -8.02 -20.03 -29.81
N ASN A 6 -8.55 -20.18 -28.60
CA ASN A 6 -8.52 -19.12 -27.61
C ASN A 6 -7.04 -18.86 -27.32
N GLN A 7 -6.47 -17.86 -28.00
CA GLN A 7 -5.18 -17.30 -27.67
C GLN A 7 -5.34 -16.79 -26.24
N VAL A 8 -4.83 -17.55 -25.27
CA VAL A 8 -4.63 -17.06 -23.90
C VAL A 8 -3.49 -16.06 -23.98
N GLY A 9 -3.77 -14.90 -24.57
CA GLY A 9 -2.88 -13.78 -24.60
C GLY A 9 -2.63 -13.38 -23.15
N CYS A 10 -1.37 -13.16 -22.81
CA CYS A 10 -1.00 -12.67 -21.50
C CYS A 10 -1.96 -11.50 -21.13
N PRO A 11 -2.69 -11.56 -20.01
CA PRO A 11 -3.56 -10.46 -19.57
C PRO A 11 -2.81 -9.14 -19.31
N SER A 12 -1.49 -9.13 -19.55
CA SER A 12 -0.49 -8.12 -19.23
C SER A 12 -0.33 -6.99 -20.26
N LYS A 13 -1.36 -6.65 -21.05
CA LYS A 13 -1.31 -5.40 -21.83
C LYS A 13 -2.30 -4.38 -21.27
N LEU A 14 -1.82 -3.17 -21.06
CA LEU A 14 -2.65 -2.02 -20.74
C LEU A 14 -3.56 -1.71 -21.93
N ASN A 15 -4.87 -1.83 -21.73
CA ASN A 15 -5.90 -1.53 -22.71
C ASN A 15 -7.14 -0.95 -22.01
N ASP A 16 -8.09 -0.44 -22.80
CA ASP A 16 -9.28 0.25 -22.28
C ASP A 16 -10.14 -0.66 -21.39
N GLU A 17 -10.24 -1.96 -21.71
CA GLU A 17 -10.97 -2.94 -20.89
C GLU A 17 -10.34 -3.12 -19.51
N LEU A 18 -9.00 -3.21 -19.44
CA LEU A 18 -8.26 -3.33 -18.19
C LEU A 18 -8.38 -2.05 -17.36
N ILE A 19 -8.33 -0.88 -17.99
CA ILE A 19 -8.55 0.42 -17.34
C ILE A 19 -9.99 0.49 -16.79
N ALA A 20 -10.99 0.06 -17.56
CA ALA A 20 -12.37 0.02 -17.12
C ALA A 20 -12.55 -0.88 -15.88
N LYS A 21 -11.94 -2.07 -15.87
CA LYS A 21 -11.93 -2.96 -14.69
C LYS A 21 -11.20 -2.33 -13.50
N ALA A 22 -10.11 -1.60 -13.74
CA ALA A 22 -9.40 -0.92 -12.66
C ALA A 22 -10.26 0.19 -12.03
N LYS A 23 -11.04 0.92 -12.84
CA LYS A 23 -12.05 1.87 -12.35
C LYS A 23 -13.17 1.18 -11.59
N GLU A 24 -13.66 0.04 -12.09
CA GLU A 24 -14.67 -0.76 -11.40
C GLU A 24 -14.21 -1.14 -10.00
N TYR A 25 -12.97 -1.63 -9.87
CA TYR A 25 -12.36 -1.92 -8.57
C TYR A 25 -12.36 -0.67 -7.67
N LEU A 26 -11.87 0.48 -8.15
CA LEU A 26 -11.83 1.73 -7.40
C LEU A 26 -13.23 2.19 -6.92
N TYR A 27 -14.25 2.11 -7.78
CA TYR A 27 -15.60 2.60 -7.46
C TYR A 27 -16.48 1.63 -6.66
N GLY A 28 -15.85 0.73 -5.91
CA GLY A 28 -16.54 -0.17 -4.98
C GLY A 28 -16.46 -1.65 -5.36
N GLY A 29 -15.94 -1.99 -6.54
CA GLY A 29 -15.73 -3.39 -6.95
C GLY A 29 -14.82 -4.17 -6.00
N TYR A 30 -13.93 -3.48 -5.26
CA TYR A 30 -13.12 -4.11 -4.20
C TYR A 30 -13.98 -4.79 -3.11
N GLU A 31 -15.17 -4.26 -2.79
CA GLU A 31 -16.05 -4.86 -1.78
C GLU A 31 -16.61 -6.21 -2.26
N SER A 32 -16.90 -6.33 -3.55
CA SER A 32 -17.40 -7.56 -4.17
C SER A 32 -16.37 -8.70 -4.16
N VAL A 33 -15.08 -8.38 -4.07
CA VAL A 33 -14.00 -9.36 -3.93
C VAL A 33 -13.55 -9.57 -2.48
N GLY A 34 -14.29 -8.99 -1.52
CA GLY A 34 -14.09 -9.20 -0.09
C GLY A 34 -13.06 -8.27 0.55
N ASP A 35 -12.51 -7.30 -0.20
CA ASP A 35 -11.65 -6.29 0.39
C ASP A 35 -12.48 -5.29 1.21
N VAL A 36 -12.01 -4.96 2.41
CA VAL A 36 -12.65 -3.93 3.27
C VAL A 36 -12.17 -2.51 2.97
N ILE A 37 -11.02 -2.40 2.31
CA ILE A 37 -10.41 -1.17 1.81
C ILE A 37 -9.78 -1.45 0.44
N PRO A 38 -9.82 -0.51 -0.51
CA PRO A 38 -9.11 -0.68 -1.76
C PRO A 38 -7.59 -0.67 -1.50
N SER A 39 -6.83 -1.41 -2.29
CA SER A 39 -5.37 -1.36 -2.26
C SER A 39 -4.77 -1.72 -3.62
N VAL A 40 -3.53 -1.32 -3.89
CA VAL A 40 -2.84 -1.73 -5.13
C VAL A 40 -2.64 -3.25 -5.18
N ALA A 41 -2.49 -3.90 -4.02
CA ALA A 41 -2.42 -5.37 -3.96
C ALA A 41 -3.75 -6.02 -4.35
N GLY A 42 -4.86 -5.52 -3.82
CA GLY A 42 -6.19 -6.01 -4.17
C GLY A 42 -6.56 -5.74 -5.62
N LEU A 43 -6.21 -4.56 -6.16
CA LEU A 43 -6.34 -4.26 -7.59
C LEU A 43 -5.55 -5.25 -8.45
N ALA A 44 -4.31 -5.56 -8.07
CA ALA A 44 -3.48 -6.51 -8.80
C ALA A 44 -4.10 -7.92 -8.81
N CYS A 45 -4.63 -8.38 -7.68
CA CYS A 45 -5.41 -9.62 -7.58
C CYS A 45 -6.65 -9.58 -8.47
N PHE A 46 -7.43 -8.49 -8.43
CA PHE A 46 -8.65 -8.29 -9.20
C PHE A 46 -8.40 -8.35 -10.71
N LEU A 47 -7.31 -7.74 -11.18
CA LEU A 47 -6.93 -7.72 -12.59
C LEU A 47 -6.10 -8.93 -13.02
N ALA A 48 -5.74 -9.83 -12.09
CA ALA A 48 -4.83 -10.95 -12.33
C ALA A 48 -3.47 -10.53 -12.95
N ILE A 49 -2.89 -9.44 -12.44
CA ILE A 49 -1.57 -8.94 -12.82
C ILE A 49 -0.61 -8.92 -11.63
N ALA A 50 0.69 -8.85 -11.89
CA ALA A 50 1.64 -8.60 -10.82
C ALA A 50 1.49 -7.17 -10.27
N ARG A 51 1.71 -6.99 -8.96
CA ARG A 51 1.65 -5.65 -8.33
C ARG A 51 2.63 -4.67 -8.97
N SER A 52 3.82 -5.13 -9.38
CA SER A 52 4.79 -4.31 -10.12
C SER A 52 4.24 -3.83 -11.46
N THR A 53 3.50 -4.68 -12.18
CA THR A 53 2.85 -4.33 -13.45
C THR A 53 1.85 -3.20 -13.28
N ALA A 54 1.07 -3.17 -12.19
CA ALA A 54 0.15 -2.06 -11.91
C ALA A 54 0.91 -0.71 -11.83
N TYR A 55 2.04 -0.67 -11.14
CA TYR A 55 2.88 0.54 -11.09
C TYR A 55 3.48 0.90 -12.44
N GLU A 56 3.92 -0.08 -13.23
CA GLU A 56 4.41 0.19 -14.58
C GLU A 56 3.32 0.75 -15.51
N TYR A 57 2.06 0.33 -15.34
CA TYR A 57 0.94 0.91 -16.07
C TYR A 57 0.63 2.34 -15.66
N GLY A 58 0.77 2.68 -14.37
CA GLY A 58 0.64 4.06 -13.91
C GLY A 58 1.66 4.99 -14.57
N LYS A 59 2.86 4.50 -14.88
CA LYS A 59 3.87 5.28 -15.64
C LYS A 59 3.53 5.45 -17.11
N GLN A 60 2.73 4.55 -17.68
CA GLN A 60 2.40 4.51 -19.11
C GLN A 60 1.09 5.24 -19.45
N SER A 61 0.14 5.30 -18.52
CA SER A 61 -1.15 5.95 -18.70
C SER A 61 -1.46 6.85 -17.52
N SER A 62 -1.71 8.13 -17.80
CA SER A 62 -2.17 9.10 -16.80
C SER A 62 -3.48 8.65 -16.16
N GLU A 63 -4.39 8.07 -16.94
CA GLU A 63 -5.67 7.57 -16.44
C GLU A 63 -5.48 6.40 -15.46
N PHE A 64 -4.54 5.48 -15.74
CA PHE A 64 -4.24 4.41 -14.80
C PHE A 64 -3.52 4.94 -13.55
N SER A 65 -2.66 5.95 -13.71
CA SER A 65 -2.04 6.66 -12.58
C SER A 65 -3.10 7.28 -11.67
N ASP A 66 -4.08 7.99 -12.22
CA ASP A 66 -5.18 8.60 -11.47
C ASP A 66 -6.00 7.56 -10.70
N ILE A 67 -6.16 6.35 -11.26
CA ILE A 67 -6.82 5.24 -10.56
C ILE A 67 -5.99 4.79 -9.35
N LEU A 68 -4.67 4.67 -9.47
CA LEU A 68 -3.80 4.28 -8.35
C LEU A 68 -3.82 5.33 -7.23
N GLU A 69 -3.78 6.61 -7.59
CA GLU A 69 -3.93 7.73 -6.65
C GLU A 69 -5.31 7.71 -5.98
N GLY A 70 -6.37 7.46 -6.76
CA GLY A 70 -7.74 7.31 -6.25
C GLY A 70 -7.88 6.17 -5.25
N ILE A 71 -7.21 5.03 -5.50
CA ILE A 71 -7.15 3.90 -4.57
C ILE A 71 -6.48 4.33 -3.26
N GLY A 72 -5.37 5.07 -3.34
CA GLY A 72 -4.66 5.60 -2.19
C GLY A 72 -5.55 6.51 -1.34
N ALA A 73 -6.16 7.52 -1.97
CA ALA A 73 -7.03 8.48 -1.31
C ALA A 73 -8.26 7.82 -0.66
N MET A 74 -8.88 6.85 -1.35
CA MET A 74 -10.04 6.13 -0.80
C MET A 74 -9.64 5.20 0.36
N GLN A 75 -8.48 4.55 0.26
CA GLN A 75 -7.93 3.75 1.35
C GLN A 75 -7.68 4.62 2.59
N GLU A 76 -6.99 5.75 2.43
CA GLU A 76 -6.71 6.70 3.50
C GLU A 76 -8.01 7.19 4.16
N ASN A 77 -8.98 7.64 3.37
CA ASN A 77 -10.27 8.13 3.87
C ASN A 77 -11.00 7.06 4.68
N LYS A 78 -11.05 5.81 4.19
CA LYS A 78 -11.71 4.71 4.91
C LYS A 78 -10.98 4.36 6.20
N LEU A 79 -9.65 4.30 6.19
CA LEU A 79 -8.85 4.01 7.37
C LEU A 79 -9.09 5.04 8.49
N ILE A 80 -9.16 6.32 8.15
CA ILE A 80 -9.47 7.40 9.12
C ILE A 80 -10.88 7.22 9.67
N ASN A 81 -11.89 7.20 8.81
CA ASN A 81 -13.29 7.17 9.25
C ASN A 81 -13.61 5.91 10.05
N LYS A 82 -13.22 4.73 9.54
CA LYS A 82 -13.49 3.45 10.19
C LYS A 82 -12.62 3.19 11.41
N GLY A 83 -11.41 3.73 11.44
CA GLY A 83 -10.58 3.78 12.65
C GLY A 83 -11.23 4.61 13.76
N LEU A 84 -11.76 5.80 13.43
CA LEU A 84 -12.46 6.68 14.38
C LEU A 84 -13.79 6.10 14.88
N MET A 85 -14.52 5.37 14.03
CA MET A 85 -15.75 4.67 14.41
C MET A 85 -15.50 3.43 15.28
N GLY A 86 -14.25 2.95 15.36
CA GLY A 86 -13.91 1.70 16.04
C GLY A 86 -14.19 0.44 15.23
N ASP A 87 -14.60 0.57 13.96
CA ASP A 87 -14.86 -0.55 13.06
C ASP A 87 -13.55 -1.26 12.65
N PHE A 88 -12.45 -0.52 12.61
CA PHE A 88 -11.13 -1.06 12.28
C PHE A 88 -10.24 -1.21 13.51
N ASN A 89 -9.39 -2.24 13.49
CA ASN A 89 -8.32 -2.37 14.47
C ASN A 89 -7.38 -1.15 14.38
N SER A 90 -7.30 -0.39 15.48
CA SER A 90 -6.57 0.87 15.52
C SER A 90 -5.07 0.72 15.22
N THR A 91 -4.44 -0.36 15.65
CA THR A 91 -3.02 -0.65 15.36
C THR A 91 -2.78 -0.89 13.88
N ILE A 92 -3.64 -1.68 13.22
CA ILE A 92 -3.54 -1.95 11.78
C ILE A 92 -3.83 -0.68 10.99
N ALA A 93 -4.89 0.05 11.33
CA ALA A 93 -5.25 1.28 10.65
C ALA A 93 -4.12 2.31 10.72
N LYS A 94 -3.53 2.49 11.91
CA LYS A 94 -2.38 3.35 12.14
C LYS A 94 -1.16 2.94 11.32
N MET A 95 -0.79 1.66 11.32
CA MET A 95 0.31 1.15 10.51
C MET A 95 0.09 1.48 9.02
N MET A 96 -1.13 1.30 8.51
CA MET A 96 -1.45 1.63 7.13
C MET A 96 -1.42 3.14 6.85
N LEU A 97 -1.91 3.97 7.77
CA LEU A 97 -1.83 5.44 7.65
C LEU A 97 -0.39 5.94 7.58
N THR A 98 0.59 5.21 8.14
CA THR A 98 2.01 5.59 7.94
C THR A 98 2.46 5.55 6.48
N LYS A 99 1.80 4.75 5.63
CA LYS A 99 2.04 4.73 4.18
C LYS A 99 1.48 5.95 3.46
N HIS A 100 0.57 6.68 4.10
CA HIS A 100 -0.06 7.91 3.63
C HIS A 100 0.58 9.17 4.26
N GLY A 101 1.78 9.05 4.83
CA GLY A 101 2.54 10.18 5.36
C GLY A 101 2.22 10.57 6.81
N TYR A 102 1.29 9.86 7.46
CA TYR A 102 1.09 10.03 8.90
C TYR A 102 2.27 9.46 9.68
N SER A 103 2.63 10.14 10.76
CA SER A 103 3.67 9.66 11.67
C SER A 103 3.26 9.93 13.11
N ASP A 104 3.67 9.04 14.00
CA ASP A 104 3.65 9.37 15.42
C ASP A 104 4.87 10.19 15.75
N LYS A 105 4.67 11.21 16.58
CA LYS A 105 5.75 11.82 17.33
C LYS A 105 5.69 11.29 18.75
N GLN A 106 6.81 10.78 19.24
CA GLN A 106 7.00 10.45 20.64
C GLN A 106 8.15 11.29 21.15
N ASP A 107 7.85 12.21 22.08
CA ASP A 107 8.88 12.90 22.84
C ASP A 107 9.31 11.99 23.97
N ILE A 108 10.52 11.43 23.85
CA ILE A 108 11.13 10.57 24.86
C ILE A 108 12.15 11.42 25.62
N ASP A 109 11.80 11.80 26.85
CA ASP A 109 12.74 12.44 27.76
C ASP A 109 13.61 11.36 28.44
N LEU A 110 14.82 11.16 27.91
CA LEU A 110 15.81 10.29 28.54
C LEU A 110 16.52 11.04 29.68
N THR A 111 15.93 11.02 30.87
CA THR A 111 16.63 11.33 32.11
C THR A 111 17.43 10.11 32.58
N ALA A 112 18.59 9.89 31.97
CA ALA A 112 19.55 8.88 32.42
C ALA A 112 20.68 9.55 33.23
N ASP A 113 20.97 9.04 34.43
CA ASP A 113 22.19 9.33 35.18
C ASP A 113 23.40 8.68 34.46
N ILE A 114 23.85 9.31 33.38
CA ILE A 114 25.03 8.85 32.66
C ILE A 114 26.26 9.15 33.53
N LYS A 115 26.75 8.13 34.23
CA LYS A 115 28.06 8.18 34.90
C LYS A 115 29.15 8.08 33.84
N VAL A 116 29.65 9.25 33.40
CA VAL A 116 30.83 9.32 32.53
C VAL A 116 32.09 9.07 33.37
N GLU A 117 32.62 7.85 33.35
CA GLU A 117 33.94 7.55 33.89
C GLU A 117 35.01 7.82 32.83
N LYS A 118 35.94 8.74 33.12
CA LYS A 118 37.12 8.95 32.27
C LYS A 118 38.11 7.82 32.52
N ARG A 119 38.40 7.02 31.50
CA ARG A 119 39.46 5.99 31.51
C ARG A 119 40.53 6.30 30.47
N SER A 120 41.76 5.87 30.73
CA SER A 120 42.84 5.97 29.75
C SER A 120 42.57 5.02 28.58
N ILE A 121 42.97 5.42 27.38
CA ILE A 121 42.89 4.57 26.18
C ILE A 121 43.63 3.25 26.40
N LYS A 122 44.75 3.24 27.13
CA LYS A 122 45.50 2.01 27.43
C LYS A 122 44.67 1.00 28.23
N ASP A 123 43.87 1.46 29.18
CA ASP A 123 43.02 0.62 30.03
C ASP A 123 41.86 -0.04 29.27
N ILE A 124 41.60 0.39 28.03
CA ILE A 124 40.52 -0.13 27.17
C ILE A 124 41.06 -1.20 26.21
N PHE A 125 42.33 -1.11 25.81
CA PHE A 125 42.91 -1.95 24.75
C PHE A 125 43.89 -3.02 25.26
N ASP A 126 44.34 -2.94 26.51
CA ASP A 126 45.31 -3.89 27.09
C ASP A 126 44.64 -4.98 27.97
N GLY A 127 43.35 -5.28 27.73
CA GLY A 127 42.55 -6.31 28.43
C GLY A 127 42.26 -7.54 27.58
#